data_AF-A0A0P7ZRU8-F1
#
_entry.id   AF-A0A0P7ZRU8-F1
#
_cell.length_a   1.000
_cell.length_b   1.000
_cell.length_c   1.000
_cell.angle_alpha   90.00
_cell.angle_beta   90.00
_cell.angle_gamma   90.00
#
_symmetry.space_group_name_H-M   'P 1'
#
loop_
_entity.id
_entity.type
_entity.pdbx_description
1 polymer ?
#
loop_
_entity_poly.entity_id
_entity_poly.type
_entity_poly.pdbx_seq_one_letter_code
_entity_poly.pdbx_strand_id
1 'polypeptide(L)'
;MKLYGSYTSPFVRHCRVALEETGEQYQFVETDYTQSAEGSPAKRVPFMYIGSLQLHDSAAIIKYVREHTGGDFLSDLETFDLFCLVNTALDTCINLFLLDRDGVKVPDVPYLGRQQARIDEILNTLDQRDWSLPNLPWNDATIRLACFLDWARFRNRLDLTQYPNLVSLLNAAYQHDAFARTAPPAT
;
A
#
# COMPACT_ATOMS: atom_id res chain seq x y z
N MET A 1 -17.11 7.87 -8.69
CA MET A 1 -16.93 7.49 -7.26
C MET A 1 -16.28 8.64 -6.47
N LYS A 2 -16.28 8.61 -5.13
CA LYS A 2 -15.51 9.58 -4.30
C LYS A 2 -14.50 8.85 -3.41
N LEU A 3 -13.21 9.04 -3.66
CA LEU A 3 -12.13 8.45 -2.86
C LEU A 3 -11.61 9.49 -1.86
N TYR A 4 -11.66 9.17 -0.57
CA TYR A 4 -11.15 10.01 0.50
C TYR A 4 -9.77 9.52 0.91
N GLY A 5 -8.77 10.40 0.92
CA GLY A 5 -7.40 9.99 1.19
C GLY A 5 -6.37 11.10 1.28
N SER A 6 -5.12 10.71 1.55
CA SER A 6 -3.95 11.57 1.47
C SER A 6 -3.04 11.06 0.36
N TYR A 7 -2.43 11.96 -0.42
CA TYR A 7 -1.46 11.61 -1.46
C TYR A 7 -0.23 10.86 -0.95
N THR A 8 0.07 10.96 0.36
CA THR A 8 1.21 10.26 0.97
C THR A 8 0.86 8.88 1.53
N SER A 9 -0.41 8.46 1.49
CA SER A 9 -0.82 7.14 2.01
C SER A 9 -0.58 6.05 0.96
N PRO A 10 0.14 4.96 1.29
CA PRO A 10 0.39 3.86 0.36
C PRO A 10 -0.89 3.09 0.05
N PHE A 11 -1.82 2.99 1.00
CA PHE A 11 -3.12 2.37 0.79
C PHE A 11 -3.98 3.16 -0.19
N VAL A 12 -3.98 4.49 -0.05
CA VAL A 12 -4.68 5.40 -0.98
C VAL A 12 -4.04 5.35 -2.35
N ARG A 13 -2.70 5.32 -2.43
CA ARG A 13 -1.99 5.20 -3.70
C ARG A 13 -2.38 3.94 -4.45
N HIS A 14 -2.45 2.79 -3.78
CA HIS A 14 -2.88 1.56 -4.44
C HIS A 14 -4.31 1.67 -5.01
N CYS A 15 -5.26 2.24 -4.26
CA CYS A 15 -6.59 2.51 -4.81
C CYS A 15 -6.53 3.42 -6.05
N ARG A 16 -5.68 4.45 -6.04
CA ARG A 16 -5.48 5.34 -7.20
C ARG A 16 -4.86 4.60 -8.38
N VAL A 17 -3.90 3.70 -8.17
CA VAL A 17 -3.34 2.85 -9.25
C VAL A 17 -4.44 2.01 -9.88
N ALA A 18 -5.26 1.33 -9.08
CA ALA A 18 -6.36 0.52 -9.61
C ALA A 18 -7.36 1.36 -10.41
N LEU A 19 -7.73 2.56 -9.92
CA LEU A 19 -8.63 3.48 -10.63
C LEU A 19 -8.02 4.01 -11.94
N GLU A 20 -6.72 4.31 -11.95
CA GLU A 20 -6.00 4.74 -13.15
C GLU A 20 -5.91 3.64 -14.20
N GLU A 21 -5.70 2.38 -13.79
CA GLU A 21 -5.61 1.24 -14.71
C GLU A 21 -6.96 0.87 -15.31
N THR A 22 -8.06 1.03 -14.55
CA THR A 22 -9.40 0.77 -15.06
C THR A 22 -10.01 1.95 -15.81
N GLY A 23 -9.37 3.13 -15.77
CA GLY A 23 -9.88 4.36 -16.39
C GLY A 23 -11.12 4.95 -15.71
N GLU A 24 -11.44 4.46 -14.51
CA GLU A 24 -12.63 4.84 -13.75
C GLU A 24 -12.58 6.30 -13.30
N GLN A 25 -13.70 7.00 -13.47
CA GLN A 25 -13.80 8.41 -13.09
C GLN A 25 -14.12 8.53 -11.59
N TYR A 26 -13.28 9.28 -10.88
CA TYR A 26 -13.45 9.53 -9.46
C TYR A 26 -13.11 10.96 -9.06
N GLN A 27 -13.78 11.44 -8.02
CA GLN A 27 -13.36 12.62 -7.28
C GLN A 27 -12.41 12.18 -6.17
N PHE A 28 -11.21 12.75 -6.14
CA PHE A 28 -10.32 12.63 -4.99
C PHE A 28 -10.65 13.74 -3.96
N VAL A 29 -10.90 13.35 -2.72
CA VAL A 29 -11.14 14.28 -1.61
C VAL A 29 -9.99 14.14 -0.63
N GLU A 30 -9.12 15.14 -0.60
CA GLU A 30 -8.00 15.14 0.34
C GLU A 30 -8.55 15.17 1.78
N THR A 31 -8.05 14.26 2.61
CA THR A 31 -8.63 13.96 3.92
C THR A 31 -7.53 13.86 4.97
N ASP A 32 -7.61 14.69 6.00
CA ASP A 32 -6.67 14.69 7.14
C ASP A 32 -7.05 13.71 8.26
N TYR A 33 -6.30 13.73 9.37
CA TYR A 33 -6.57 12.86 10.53
C TYR A 33 -7.93 13.13 11.19
N THR A 34 -8.36 14.39 11.27
CA THR A 34 -9.64 14.76 11.90
C THR A 34 -10.79 14.28 11.01
N GLN A 35 -10.74 14.59 9.72
CA GLN A 35 -11.77 14.21 8.76
C GLN A 35 -11.87 12.69 8.58
N SER A 36 -10.75 11.97 8.61
CA SER A 36 -10.78 10.51 8.52
C SER A 36 -11.32 9.84 9.79
N ALA A 37 -11.10 10.44 10.96
CA ALA A 37 -11.67 9.97 12.22
C ALA A 37 -13.21 10.12 12.28
N GLU A 38 -13.74 11.17 11.66
CA GLU A 38 -15.18 11.41 11.55
C GLU A 38 -15.82 10.64 10.40
N GLY A 39 -15.10 10.49 9.28
CA GLY A 39 -15.62 9.95 8.03
C GLY A 39 -15.65 8.43 7.93
N SER A 40 -14.94 7.70 8.78
CA SER A 40 -14.83 6.23 8.71
C SER A 40 -14.76 5.62 10.12
N PRO A 41 -15.48 4.52 10.41
CA PRO A 41 -15.35 3.80 11.67
C PRO A 41 -13.93 3.25 11.90
N ALA A 42 -13.18 3.02 10.82
CA ALA A 42 -11.78 2.60 10.91
C ALA A 42 -10.82 3.77 11.25
N LYS A 43 -11.32 5.02 11.24
CA LYS A 43 -10.57 6.26 11.52
C LYS A 43 -9.28 6.38 10.71
N ARG A 44 -9.33 5.88 9.47
CA ARG A 44 -8.20 5.83 8.55
C ARG A 44 -8.67 6.02 7.11
N VAL A 45 -7.74 6.47 6.29
CA VAL A 45 -7.87 6.51 4.84
C VAL A 45 -7.18 5.28 4.21
N PRO A 46 -7.63 4.81 3.03
CA PRO A 46 -8.77 5.31 2.27
C PRO A 46 -10.12 4.86 2.84
N PHE A 47 -11.17 5.58 2.44
CA PHE A 47 -12.53 5.08 2.33
C PHE A 47 -13.15 5.65 1.04
N MET A 48 -14.14 4.97 0.47
CA MET A 48 -14.76 5.35 -0.79
C MET A 48 -16.27 5.33 -0.72
N TYR A 49 -16.92 6.32 -1.34
CA TYR A 49 -18.36 6.32 -1.58
C TYR A 49 -18.70 5.96 -3.03
N ILE A 50 -19.66 5.07 -3.17
CA ILE A 50 -20.26 4.59 -4.42
C ILE A 50 -21.77 4.70 -4.29
N GLY A 51 -22.34 5.83 -4.73
CA GLY A 51 -23.72 6.17 -4.36
C GLY A 51 -23.86 6.26 -2.85
N SER A 52 -24.74 5.44 -2.27
CA SER A 52 -24.93 5.32 -0.82
C SER A 52 -24.03 4.28 -0.13
N LEU A 53 -23.30 3.46 -0.90
CA LEU A 53 -22.40 2.45 -0.35
C LEU A 53 -21.08 3.10 0.07
N GLN A 54 -20.66 2.85 1.31
CA GLN A 54 -19.35 3.21 1.80
C GLN A 54 -18.47 1.97 1.93
N LEU A 55 -17.34 1.97 1.22
CA LEU A 55 -16.28 0.97 1.35
C LEU A 55 -15.14 1.55 2.19
N HIS A 56 -14.56 0.71 3.04
CA HIS A 56 -13.52 1.16 3.96
C HIS A 56 -12.16 0.80 3.44
N ASP A 57 -11.55 -0.27 3.93
CA ASP A 57 -10.13 -0.35 3.65
C ASP A 57 -9.85 -0.60 2.18
N SER A 58 -8.59 -0.33 1.82
CA SER A 58 -8.17 -0.34 0.44
C SER A 58 -8.42 -1.68 -0.24
N ALA A 59 -8.43 -2.80 0.49
CA ALA A 59 -8.69 -4.11 -0.12
C ALA A 59 -10.13 -4.20 -0.66
N ALA A 60 -11.13 -3.76 0.12
CA ALA A 60 -12.52 -3.74 -0.33
C ALA A 60 -12.73 -2.78 -1.51
N ILE A 61 -12.06 -1.62 -1.48
CA ILE A 61 -12.11 -0.64 -2.56
C ILE A 61 -11.49 -1.20 -3.85
N ILE A 62 -10.28 -1.74 -3.77
CA ILE A 62 -9.57 -2.29 -4.93
C ILE A 62 -10.37 -3.45 -5.52
N LYS A 63 -10.90 -4.34 -4.68
CA LYS A 63 -11.80 -5.42 -5.11
C LYS A 63 -12.95 -4.90 -5.96
N TYR A 64 -13.69 -3.90 -5.46
CA TYR A 64 -14.78 -3.30 -6.23
C TYR A 64 -14.28 -2.73 -7.56
N VAL A 65 -13.20 -1.94 -7.53
CA VAL A 65 -12.67 -1.27 -8.72
C VAL A 65 -12.27 -2.28 -9.80
N ARG A 66 -11.61 -3.39 -9.43
CA ARG A 66 -11.21 -4.44 -10.38
C ARG A 66 -12.39 -5.22 -10.93
N GLU A 67 -13.30 -5.65 -10.06
CA GLU A 67 -14.36 -6.59 -10.42
C GLU A 67 -15.54 -5.90 -11.13
N HIS A 68 -15.87 -4.65 -10.76
CA HIS A 68 -16.93 -3.90 -11.43
C HIS A 68 -16.62 -3.61 -12.90
N THR A 69 -15.33 -3.53 -13.25
CA THR A 69 -14.87 -3.33 -14.63
C THR A 69 -14.60 -4.64 -15.38
N GLY A 70 -15.00 -5.79 -14.81
CA GLY A 70 -14.88 -7.10 -15.45
C GLY A 70 -13.51 -7.77 -15.33
N GLY A 71 -12.61 -7.24 -14.50
CA GLY A 71 -11.38 -7.92 -14.11
C GLY A 71 -11.56 -8.78 -12.87
N ASP A 72 -10.47 -9.42 -12.43
CA ASP A 72 -10.44 -10.20 -11.19
C ASP A 72 -9.65 -9.47 -10.10
N PHE A 73 -10.01 -9.72 -8.83
CA PHE A 73 -9.22 -9.29 -7.68
C PHE A 73 -8.72 -10.51 -6.90
N LEU A 74 -7.40 -10.78 -7.01
CA LEU A 74 -6.69 -11.77 -6.20
C LEU A 74 -7.42 -13.13 -6.13
N SER A 75 -7.83 -13.65 -7.29
CA SER A 75 -8.62 -14.89 -7.37
C SER A 75 -7.81 -16.14 -7.05
N ASP A 76 -6.49 -16.09 -7.23
CA ASP A 76 -5.58 -17.18 -6.86
C ASP A 76 -5.08 -17.04 -5.40
N LEU A 77 -4.99 -18.19 -4.72
CA LEU A 77 -4.65 -18.23 -3.30
C LEU A 77 -3.23 -17.72 -3.00
N GLU A 78 -2.27 -18.00 -3.88
CA GLU A 78 -0.86 -17.62 -3.68
C GLU A 78 -0.67 -16.10 -3.75
N THR A 79 -1.31 -15.43 -4.71
CA THR A 79 -1.27 -13.98 -4.85
C THR A 79 -2.09 -13.31 -3.75
N PHE A 80 -3.22 -13.88 -3.34
CA PHE A 80 -3.98 -13.38 -2.20
C PHE A 80 -3.19 -13.49 -0.88
N ASP A 81 -2.49 -14.60 -0.64
CA ASP A 81 -1.60 -14.78 0.50
C ASP A 81 -0.44 -13.77 0.46
N LEU A 82 0.21 -13.59 -0.69
CA LEU A 82 1.24 -12.58 -0.89
C LEU A 82 0.73 -11.17 -0.55
N PHE A 83 -0.46 -10.80 -1.04
CA PHE A 83 -1.08 -9.52 -0.71
C PHE A 83 -1.29 -9.36 0.80
N CYS A 84 -1.77 -10.40 1.49
CA CYS A 84 -1.96 -10.39 2.93
C CYS A 84 -0.64 -10.25 3.71
N LEU A 85 0.41 -10.94 3.26
CA LEU A 85 1.74 -10.88 3.86
C LEU A 85 2.34 -9.48 3.72
N VAL A 86 2.28 -8.91 2.51
CA VAL A 86 2.74 -7.53 2.25
C VAL A 86 1.93 -6.53 3.05
N ASN A 87 0.60 -6.69 3.11
CA ASN A 87 -0.26 -5.82 3.91
C ASN A 87 0.12 -5.87 5.39
N THR A 88 0.44 -7.04 5.92
CA THR A 88 0.92 -7.21 7.30
C THR A 88 2.20 -6.42 7.55
N ALA A 89 3.19 -6.49 6.66
CA ALA A 89 4.42 -5.71 6.79
C ALA A 89 4.16 -4.20 6.72
N LEU A 90 3.34 -3.77 5.75
CA LEU A 90 2.99 -2.37 5.56
C LEU A 90 2.27 -1.77 6.77
N ASP A 91 1.20 -2.42 7.27
CA ASP A 91 0.47 -1.98 8.47
C ASP A 91 1.41 -1.91 9.68
N THR A 92 2.29 -2.90 9.84
CA THR A 92 3.26 -2.94 10.94
C THR A 92 4.25 -1.77 10.84
N CYS A 93 4.77 -1.48 9.65
CA CYS A 93 5.72 -0.39 9.42
C CYS A 93 5.09 0.99 9.65
N ILE A 94 3.84 1.18 9.22
CA ILE A 94 3.07 2.42 9.51
C ILE A 94 2.86 2.60 11.01
N ASN A 95 2.49 1.54 11.73
CA ASN A 95 2.30 1.62 13.18
C ASN A 95 3.59 2.01 13.90
N LEU A 96 4.74 1.42 13.53
CA LEU A 96 6.04 1.82 14.08
C LEU A 96 6.38 3.27 13.76
N PHE A 97 6.12 3.72 12.52
CA PHE A 97 6.32 5.12 12.13
C PHE A 97 5.50 6.10 12.98
N LEU A 98 4.23 5.79 13.24
CA LEU A 98 3.36 6.66 14.03
C LEU A 98 3.78 6.69 15.50
N LEU A 99 4.12 5.54 16.08
CA LEU A 99 4.64 5.45 17.45
C LEU A 99 5.97 6.21 17.61
N ASP A 100 6.87 6.09 16.63
CA ASP A 100 8.15 6.80 16.59
C ASP A 100 7.96 8.33 16.61
N ARG A 101 6.93 8.83 15.90
CA ARG A 101 6.53 10.24 15.87
C ARG A 101 5.99 10.73 17.21
N ASP A 102 5.32 9.85 17.95
CA ASP A 102 4.80 10.14 19.29
C ASP A 102 5.83 9.88 20.40
N GLY A 103 7.08 9.57 20.02
CA GLY A 103 8.20 9.41 20.93
C GLY A 103 8.37 8.00 21.52
N VAL A 104 7.56 7.03 21.11
CA VAL A 104 7.67 5.64 21.55
C VAL A 104 8.59 4.87 20.60
N LYS A 105 9.83 4.57 21.04
CA LYS A 105 10.83 3.96 20.18
C LYS A 105 10.85 2.43 20.31
N VAL A 106 11.32 1.76 19.25
CA VAL A 106 11.44 0.30 19.21
C VAL A 106 12.23 -0.29 20.38
N PRO A 107 13.39 0.26 20.79
CA PRO A 107 14.17 -0.29 21.91
C PRO A 107 13.46 -0.22 23.26
N ASP A 108 12.50 0.69 23.43
CA ASP A 108 11.84 0.95 24.71
C ASP A 108 10.73 -0.06 25.02
N VAL A 109 10.23 -0.76 23.99
CA VAL A 109 9.07 -1.64 24.10
C VAL A 109 9.35 -2.96 23.40
N PRO A 110 9.49 -4.10 24.12
CA PRO A 110 9.83 -5.39 23.53
C PRO A 110 8.90 -5.84 22.38
N TYR A 111 7.60 -5.50 22.47
CA TYR A 111 6.65 -5.81 21.40
C TYR A 111 6.97 -5.06 20.10
N LEU A 112 7.46 -3.82 20.18
CA LEU A 112 7.88 -3.07 18.98
C LEU A 112 9.12 -3.70 18.34
N GLY A 113 10.02 -4.28 19.14
CA GLY A 113 11.11 -5.11 18.62
C GLY A 113 10.60 -6.30 17.82
N ARG A 114 9.54 -6.99 18.31
CA ARG A 114 8.88 -8.07 17.55
C ARG A 114 8.22 -7.56 16.26
N GLN A 115 7.66 -6.35 16.27
CA GLN A 115 7.09 -5.73 15.08
C GLN A 115 8.16 -5.39 14.04
N GLN A 116 9.33 -4.89 14.46
CA GLN A 116 10.46 -4.63 13.57
C GLN A 116 10.96 -5.95 12.95
N ALA A 117 11.23 -6.97 13.77
CA ALA A 117 11.67 -8.27 13.30
C ALA A 117 10.67 -8.92 12.31
N ARG A 118 9.37 -8.67 12.47
CA ARG A 118 8.35 -9.12 11.52
C ARG A 118 8.52 -8.45 10.15
N ILE A 119 8.75 -7.14 10.11
CA ILE A 119 8.97 -6.41 8.86
C ILE A 119 10.22 -6.97 8.18
N ASP A 120 11.31 -7.12 8.93
CA ASP A 120 12.59 -7.59 8.40
C ASP A 120 12.48 -9.00 7.82
N GLU A 121 11.83 -9.93 8.54
CA GLU A 121 11.65 -11.32 8.08
C GLU A 121 10.78 -11.41 6.83
N ILE A 122 9.71 -10.61 6.76
CA ILE A 122 8.85 -10.56 5.57
C ILE A 122 9.64 -10.02 4.38
N LEU A 123 10.37 -8.92 4.54
CA LEU A 123 11.16 -8.33 3.46
C LEU A 123 12.28 -9.28 2.99
N ASN A 124 12.99 -9.93 3.92
CA ASN A 124 13.98 -10.95 3.61
C ASN A 124 13.37 -12.10 2.79
N THR A 125 12.20 -12.59 3.20
CA THR A 125 11.49 -13.66 2.48
C THR A 125 11.08 -13.21 1.08
N LEU A 126 10.55 -12.00 0.95
CA LEU A 126 10.10 -11.47 -0.34
C LEU A 126 11.29 -11.16 -1.27
N ASP A 127 12.43 -10.73 -0.74
CA ASP A 127 13.63 -10.46 -1.52
C ASP A 127 14.29 -11.73 -2.09
N GLN A 128 13.93 -12.93 -1.63
CA GLN A 128 14.42 -14.18 -2.22
C GLN A 128 13.80 -14.49 -3.60
N ARG A 129 12.73 -13.79 -4.00
CA ARG A 129 12.06 -14.01 -5.29
C ARG A 129 12.68 -13.12 -6.38
N ASP A 130 12.70 -13.62 -7.61
CA ASP A 130 13.04 -12.80 -8.78
C ASP A 130 11.85 -11.91 -9.14
N TRP A 131 12.05 -10.60 -9.03
CA TRP A 131 11.05 -9.58 -9.37
C TRP A 131 11.43 -8.76 -10.60
N SER A 132 12.42 -9.20 -11.37
CA SER A 132 12.88 -8.50 -12.57
C SER A 132 11.93 -8.69 -13.75
N LEU A 133 11.93 -7.74 -14.69
CA LEU A 133 11.25 -7.90 -15.97
C LEU A 133 12.01 -8.95 -16.82
N PRO A 134 11.30 -9.78 -17.62
CA PRO A 134 9.85 -9.76 -17.89
C PRO A 134 9.02 -10.59 -16.91
N ASN A 135 9.63 -11.16 -15.86
CA ASN A 135 9.02 -12.15 -14.97
C ASN A 135 8.12 -11.53 -13.89
N LEU A 136 8.19 -10.21 -13.65
CA LEU A 136 7.36 -9.53 -12.65
C LEU A 136 5.86 -9.71 -12.97
N PRO A 137 5.09 -10.44 -12.14
CA PRO A 137 3.64 -10.44 -12.29
C PRO A 137 3.11 -9.07 -11.85
N TRP A 138 2.40 -8.38 -12.74
CA TRP A 138 1.77 -7.09 -12.39
C TRP A 138 0.32 -7.32 -11.95
N ASN A 139 0.13 -7.44 -10.63
CA ASN A 139 -1.17 -7.69 -9.99
C ASN A 139 -1.27 -6.91 -8.66
N ASP A 140 -2.42 -6.95 -7.99
CA ASP A 140 -2.62 -6.14 -6.78
C ASP A 140 -1.68 -6.53 -5.62
N ALA A 141 -1.10 -7.74 -5.59
CA ALA A 141 -0.09 -8.07 -4.58
C ALA A 141 1.25 -7.39 -4.85
N THR A 142 1.71 -7.35 -6.10
CA THR A 142 2.96 -6.66 -6.46
C THR A 142 2.78 -5.14 -6.47
N ILE A 143 1.61 -4.62 -6.86
CA ILE A 143 1.28 -3.20 -6.70
C ILE A 143 1.27 -2.81 -5.22
N ARG A 144 0.72 -3.65 -4.33
CA ARG A 144 0.77 -3.43 -2.88
C ARG A 144 2.22 -3.34 -2.38
N LEU A 145 3.07 -4.26 -2.83
CA LEU A 145 4.48 -4.28 -2.44
C LEU A 145 5.22 -3.04 -2.95
N ALA A 146 5.02 -2.66 -4.21
CA ALA A 146 5.59 -1.44 -4.77
C ALA A 146 5.13 -0.18 -4.00
N CYS A 147 3.84 -0.07 -3.67
CA CYS A 147 3.31 1.03 -2.86
C CYS A 147 3.94 1.08 -1.46
N PHE A 148 4.15 -0.08 -0.82
CA PHE A 148 4.82 -0.16 0.47
C PHE A 148 6.29 0.29 0.37
N LEU A 149 7.05 -0.26 -0.55
CA LEU A 149 8.47 0.03 -0.70
C LEU A 149 8.71 1.50 -1.03
N ASP A 150 7.92 2.10 -1.92
CA ASP A 150 8.07 3.52 -2.24
C ASP A 150 7.69 4.40 -1.05
N TRP A 151 6.60 4.07 -0.34
CA TRP A 151 6.23 4.80 0.87
C TRP A 151 7.31 4.72 1.95
N ALA A 152 7.87 3.54 2.18
CA ALA A 152 8.92 3.35 3.17
C ALA A 152 10.18 4.14 2.82
N ARG A 153 10.54 4.21 1.53
CA ARG A 153 11.62 5.06 1.03
C ARG A 153 11.29 6.54 1.22
N PHE A 154 10.12 6.99 0.78
CA PHE A 154 9.64 8.37 0.92
C PHE A 154 9.64 8.86 2.37
N ARG A 155 9.26 7.98 3.32
CA ARG A 155 9.27 8.28 4.76
C ARG A 155 10.60 7.99 5.45
N ASN A 156 11.64 7.57 4.71
CA ASN A 156 12.93 7.14 5.26
C ASN A 156 12.76 6.14 6.42
N ARG A 157 11.99 5.07 6.20
CA ARG A 157 11.65 4.03 7.19
C ARG A 157 12.45 2.75 7.03
N LEU A 158 12.89 2.46 5.80
CA LEU A 158 13.64 1.26 5.48
C LEU A 158 14.83 1.64 4.61
N ASP A 159 15.99 1.08 4.93
CA ASP A 159 17.11 1.03 4.00
C ASP A 159 16.84 -0.12 3.02
N LEU A 160 16.50 0.22 1.78
CA LEU A 160 16.20 -0.76 0.74
C LEU A 160 17.46 -1.32 0.07
N THR A 161 18.65 -0.78 0.34
CA THR A 161 19.89 -1.23 -0.31
C THR A 161 20.26 -2.67 0.06
N GLN A 162 19.75 -3.17 1.19
CA GLN A 162 19.89 -4.56 1.63
C GLN A 162 18.95 -5.54 0.89
N TYR A 163 18.02 -5.05 0.07
CA TYR A 163 17.00 -5.85 -0.64
C TYR A 163 17.06 -5.63 -2.16
N PRO A 164 18.09 -6.15 -2.87
CA PRO A 164 18.31 -5.87 -4.29
C PRO A 164 17.17 -6.31 -5.21
N ASN A 165 16.48 -7.41 -4.90
CA ASN A 165 15.36 -7.88 -5.72
C ASN A 165 14.11 -7.02 -5.49
N LEU A 166 13.87 -6.56 -4.26
CA LEU A 166 12.81 -5.58 -3.97
C LEU A 166 13.09 -4.20 -4.58
N VAL A 167 14.36 -3.78 -4.65
CA VAL A 167 14.75 -2.58 -5.40
C VAL A 167 14.44 -2.76 -6.89
N SER A 168 14.73 -3.95 -7.44
CA SER A 168 14.40 -4.28 -8.84
C SER A 168 12.89 -4.25 -9.09
N LEU A 169 12.08 -4.81 -8.18
CA LEU A 169 10.62 -4.73 -8.23
C LEU A 169 10.14 -3.28 -8.31
N LEU A 170 10.66 -2.42 -7.42
CA LEU A 170 10.21 -1.03 -7.36
C LEU A 170 10.66 -0.23 -8.60
N ASN A 171 11.84 -0.51 -9.13
CA ASN A 171 12.29 0.10 -10.38
C ASN A 171 11.42 -0.32 -11.58
N ALA A 172 11.03 -1.59 -11.64
CA ALA A 172 10.09 -2.09 -12.64
C ALA A 172 8.70 -1.46 -12.46
N ALA A 173 8.20 -1.33 -11.22
CA ALA A 173 6.93 -0.67 -10.92
C ALA A 173 6.86 0.78 -11.45
N TYR A 174 7.96 1.53 -11.40
CA TYR A 174 8.01 2.89 -11.97
C TYR A 174 7.85 2.94 -13.50
N GLN A 175 8.03 1.82 -14.19
CA GLN A 175 7.78 1.74 -15.64
C GLN A 175 6.29 1.58 -15.98
N HIS A 176 5.43 1.34 -14.97
CA HIS A 176 3.98 1.29 -15.17
C HIS A 176 3.36 2.69 -15.05
N ASP A 177 2.71 3.15 -16.12
CA ASP A 177 2.14 4.49 -16.23
C ASP A 177 1.23 4.87 -15.05
N ALA A 178 0.32 3.98 -14.65
CA ALA A 178 -0.59 4.23 -13.53
C ALA A 178 0.14 4.39 -12.19
N PHE A 179 1.21 3.62 -11.97
CA PHE A 179 2.04 3.70 -10.77
C PHE A 179 2.87 4.99 -10.75
N ALA A 180 3.42 5.39 -11.90
CA ALA A 180 4.17 6.63 -12.06
C ALA A 180 3.28 7.88 -11.85
N ARG A 181 2.09 7.92 -12.45
CA ARG A 181 1.13 9.05 -12.30
C ARG A 181 0.59 9.23 -10.88
N THR A 182 0.68 8.20 -10.06
CA THR A 182 0.16 8.21 -8.68
C THR A 182 1.24 8.38 -7.61
N ALA A 183 2.48 8.70 -8.01
CA ALA A 183 3.58 8.97 -7.09
C ALA A 183 3.20 9.98 -5.98
N PRO A 184 3.73 9.82 -4.75
CA PRO A 184 3.54 10.82 -3.71
C PRO A 184 4.14 12.17 -4.15
N PRO A 185 3.61 13.31 -3.67
CA PRO A 185 4.13 14.62 -4.03
C PRO A 185 5.58 14.77 -3.56
N ALA A 186 6.39 15.50 -4.32
CA ALA A 186 7.73 15.87 -3.88
C ALA A 186 7.64 16.67 -2.56
N THR A 187 8.53 16.34 -1.62
CA THR A 187 8.70 17.10 -0.36
C THR A 187 9.42 18.41 -0.58
#